data_AF-A0A4R4TU56-F1
#
_entry.id   AF-A0A4R4TU56-F1
#
_cell.length_a   1.000
_cell.length_b   1.000
_cell.length_c   1.000
_cell.angle_alpha   90.00
_cell.angle_beta   90.00
_cell.angle_gamma   90.00
#
_symmetry.space_group_name_H-M   'P 1'
#
loop_
_entity.id
_entity.type
_entity.pdbx_description
1 polymer ?
#
loop_
_entity_poly.entity_id
_entity_poly.type
_entity_poly.pdbx_seq_one_letter_code
_entity_poly.pdbx_strand_id
1 'polypeptide(L)'
;MAKFLVTAPEAVTTKVAGITLVDGKATVDDSSQENRRTLAYFRRKGYQVEPVEEAQAEPAVTAEPEPVDPPARSASKADWVTWAVEHGGMTAEEADKATRDQLAEKYLGPKED
;
A
#
# COMPACT_ATOMS: atom_id res chain seq x y z
N MET A 1 23.09 -11.22 -6.86
CA MET A 1 23.30 -10.78 -5.46
C MET A 1 21.93 -10.78 -4.82
N ALA A 2 21.74 -11.46 -3.68
CA ALA A 2 20.43 -11.47 -3.03
C ALA A 2 20.22 -10.16 -2.26
N LYS A 3 19.03 -9.56 -2.41
CA LYS A 3 18.61 -8.40 -1.62
C LYS A 3 17.83 -8.90 -0.41
N PHE A 4 17.99 -8.23 0.71
CA PHE A 4 17.31 -8.55 1.95
C PHE A 4 16.61 -7.30 2.46
N LEU A 5 15.35 -7.45 2.85
CA LEU A 5 14.60 -6.42 3.55
C LEU A 5 14.86 -6.59 5.05
N VAL A 6 15.36 -5.53 5.68
CA VAL A 6 15.57 -5.43 7.12
C VAL A 6 14.47 -4.56 7.70
N THR A 7 13.70 -5.09 8.63
CA THR A 7 12.66 -4.38 9.37
C THR A 7 13.04 -4.30 10.85
N ALA A 8 13.07 -3.08 11.38
CA ALA A 8 13.30 -2.76 12.78
C ALA A 8 12.05 -3.07 13.62
N PRO A 9 12.24 -3.36 14.91
CA PRO A 9 11.11 -3.58 15.83
C PRO A 9 10.24 -2.33 16.02
N GLU A 10 10.81 -1.14 15.80
CA GLU A 10 10.11 0.14 15.89
C GLU A 10 10.30 0.92 14.59
N ALA A 11 9.25 1.62 14.14
CA ALA A 11 9.30 2.50 12.97
C ALA A 11 10.12 3.75 13.31
N VAL A 12 11.43 3.66 13.11
CA VAL A 12 12.37 4.74 13.38
C VAL A 12 13.27 4.95 12.17
N THR A 13 13.44 6.23 11.80
CA THR A 13 14.39 6.63 10.76
C THR A 13 15.75 6.88 11.43
N THR A 14 16.65 5.92 11.34
CA THR A 14 17.96 5.99 12.00
C THR A 14 19.01 5.21 11.23
N LYS A 15 20.29 5.51 11.48
CA LYS A 15 21.43 4.83 10.86
C LYS A 15 21.95 3.74 11.79
N VAL A 16 21.86 2.48 11.36
CA VAL A 16 22.31 1.31 12.12
C VAL A 16 23.32 0.52 11.30
N ALA A 17 24.49 0.26 11.89
CA ALA A 17 25.57 -0.51 11.25
C ALA A 17 25.93 -0.03 9.83
N GLY A 18 25.85 1.29 9.59
CA GLY A 18 26.14 1.90 8.29
C GLY A 18 24.95 2.01 7.33
N ILE A 19 23.84 1.32 7.62
CA ILE A 19 22.62 1.31 6.80
C ILE A 19 21.63 2.32 7.37
N THR A 20 21.05 3.14 6.49
CA THR A 20 19.97 4.05 6.86
C THR A 20 18.65 3.28 6.80
N LEU A 21 18.01 3.12 7.95
CA LEU A 21 16.63 2.68 8.02
C LEU A 21 15.74 3.90 7.87
N VAL A 22 14.71 3.78 7.03
CA VAL A 22 13.66 4.78 6.83
C VAL A 22 12.37 4.11 7.24
N ASP A 23 11.64 4.71 8.18
CA ASP A 23 10.43 4.10 8.76
C ASP A 23 10.70 2.70 9.37
N GLY A 24 11.89 2.50 9.93
CA GLY A 24 12.32 1.21 10.44
C GLY A 24 12.64 0.17 9.35
N LYS A 25 12.65 0.51 8.07
CA LYS A 25 12.93 -0.43 6.97
C LYS A 25 14.21 -0.07 6.22
N ALA A 26 14.98 -1.06 5.81
CA ALA A 26 16.12 -0.88 4.92
C ALA A 26 16.32 -2.08 4.00
N THR A 27 16.73 -1.82 2.76
CA THR A 27 17.12 -2.87 1.82
C THR A 27 18.64 -2.98 1.80
N VAL A 28 19.15 -4.20 2.00
CA VAL A 28 20.58 -4.49 2.06
C VAL A 28 20.88 -5.67 1.16
N ASP A 29 21.83 -5.54 0.24
CA ASP A 29 22.29 -6.62 -0.64
C ASP A 29 23.47 -7.39 -0.03
N ASP A 30 23.60 -8.68 -0.30
CA ASP A 30 24.72 -9.51 0.21
C ASP A 30 26.02 -9.39 -0.64
N SER A 31 26.11 -8.38 -1.50
CA SER A 31 27.22 -8.24 -2.46
C SER A 31 28.56 -8.02 -1.78
N SER A 32 28.56 -7.27 -0.67
CA SER A 32 29.75 -6.88 0.07
C SER A 32 29.88 -7.65 1.39
N GLN A 33 31.10 -7.95 1.81
CA GLN A 33 31.37 -8.64 3.09
C GLN A 33 30.79 -7.85 4.29
N GLU A 34 30.88 -6.52 4.25
CA GLU A 34 30.25 -5.65 5.26
C GLU A 34 28.74 -5.84 5.32
N ASN A 35 28.05 -5.88 4.18
CA ASN A 35 26.60 -6.06 4.16
C ASN A 35 26.19 -7.42 4.76
N ARG A 36 26.93 -8.51 4.48
CA ARG A 36 26.65 -9.82 5.09
C ARG A 36 26.75 -9.78 6.61
N ARG A 37 27.78 -9.08 7.11
CA ARG A 37 27.99 -8.88 8.56
C ARG A 37 26.86 -8.04 9.16
N THR A 38 26.40 -7.04 8.43
CA THR A 38 25.28 -6.19 8.84
C THR A 38 23.96 -6.97 8.91
N LEU A 39 23.66 -7.82 7.93
CA LEU A 39 22.49 -8.73 7.97
C LEU A 39 22.55 -9.66 9.20
N ALA A 40 23.73 -10.23 9.49
CA ALA A 40 23.91 -11.06 10.68
C ALA A 40 23.75 -10.28 11.99
N TYR A 41 24.19 -9.01 12.02
CA TYR A 41 23.98 -8.11 13.15
C TYR A 41 22.48 -7.86 13.40
N PHE A 42 21.74 -7.54 12.35
CA PHE A 42 20.29 -7.30 12.41
C PHE A 42 19.53 -8.50 12.98
N ARG A 43 19.79 -9.71 12.45
CA ARG A 43 19.19 -10.95 12.96
C ARG A 43 19.47 -11.19 14.45
N ARG A 44 20.67 -10.86 14.93
CA ARG A 44 21.05 -11.01 16.36
C ARG A 44 20.39 -9.96 17.25
N LYS A 45 20.08 -8.78 16.71
CA LYS A 45 19.44 -7.68 17.43
C LYS A 45 17.91 -7.74 17.41
N GLY A 46 17.33 -8.79 16.83
CA GLY A 46 15.89 -8.97 16.74
C GLY A 46 15.24 -8.18 15.60
N TYR A 47 16.02 -7.68 14.65
CA TYR A 47 15.48 -7.13 13.42
C TYR A 47 15.04 -8.29 12.52
N GLN A 48 13.91 -8.11 11.86
CA GLN A 48 13.41 -9.07 10.89
C GLN A 48 14.20 -8.89 9.59
N VAL A 49 14.79 -9.98 9.09
CA VAL A 49 15.61 -9.97 7.87
C VAL A 49 15.04 -11.00 6.93
N GLU A 50 14.44 -10.54 5.84
CA GLU A 50 13.73 -11.39 4.87
C GLU A 50 14.44 -11.32 3.52
N PRO A 51 14.75 -12.45 2.88
CA PRO A 51 15.30 -12.46 1.53
C PRO A 51 14.22 -11.96 0.56
N VAL A 52 14.51 -10.86 -0.14
CA VAL A 52 13.72 -10.38 -1.26
C VAL A 52 14.33 -11.02 -2.50
N GLU A 53 13.91 -12.24 -2.81
CA GLU A 53 14.14 -12.79 -4.13
C GLU A 53 13.43 -11.88 -5.14
N GLU A 54 14.12 -11.47 -6.21
CA GLU A 54 13.58 -10.61 -7.27
C GLU A 54 12.47 -11.30 -8.11
N ALA A 55 11.84 -12.33 -7.57
CA ALA A 55 10.63 -12.96 -8.09
C ALA A 55 9.41 -12.20 -7.56
N GLN A 56 9.05 -11.13 -8.27
CA GLN A 56 7.68 -10.68 -8.54
C GLN A 56 6.58 -11.28 -7.64
N ALA A 57 6.22 -10.58 -6.55
CA ALA A 57 4.87 -10.59 -5.98
C ALA A 57 4.68 -9.48 -4.93
N GLU A 58 3.78 -8.56 -5.28
CA GLU A 58 2.81 -7.92 -4.39
C GLU A 58 3.32 -6.84 -3.41
N PRO A 59 2.90 -5.57 -3.57
CA PRO A 59 3.20 -4.54 -2.60
C PRO A 59 2.56 -4.97 -1.28
N ALA A 60 3.38 -5.01 -0.23
CA ALA A 60 2.87 -4.99 1.14
C ALA A 60 1.94 -3.78 1.24
N VAL A 61 0.65 -4.07 1.40
CA VAL A 61 -0.45 -3.14 1.66
C VAL A 61 -0.11 -2.33 2.91
N THR A 62 0.68 -1.29 2.71
CA THR A 62 0.50 -0.04 3.43
C THR A 62 -0.79 0.48 2.82
N ALA A 63 -1.88 0.46 3.59
CA ALA A 63 -3.16 1.00 3.18
C ALA A 63 -3.04 2.53 3.00
N GLU A 64 -2.36 2.95 1.94
CA GLU A 64 -2.77 4.11 1.19
C GLU A 64 -3.98 3.60 0.38
N PRO A 65 -5.19 4.17 0.53
CA PRO A 65 -6.33 3.71 -0.23
C PRO A 65 -5.98 3.93 -1.70
N GLU A 66 -5.67 2.84 -2.41
CA GLU A 66 -5.70 2.85 -3.86
C GLU A 66 -7.05 3.46 -4.25
N PRO A 67 -7.08 4.43 -5.20
CA PRO A 67 -8.34 4.96 -5.67
C PRO A 67 -9.10 3.80 -6.30
N VAL A 68 -10.01 3.21 -5.54
CA VAL A 68 -10.87 2.13 -6.02
C VAL A 68 -11.64 2.72 -7.17
N ASP A 69 -11.33 2.27 -8.39
CA ASP A 69 -11.94 2.79 -9.60
C ASP A 69 -13.46 2.76 -9.42
N PRO A 70 -14.16 3.88 -9.66
CA PRO A 70 -15.60 3.93 -9.51
C PRO A 70 -16.25 2.85 -10.37
N PRO A 71 -17.35 2.25 -9.91
CA PRO A 71 -18.07 1.26 -10.68
C PRO A 71 -18.48 1.85 -12.04
N ALA A 72 -18.62 1.02 -13.07
CA ALA A 72 -19.02 1.51 -14.39
C ALA A 72 -20.37 2.25 -14.31
N ARG A 73 -20.61 3.24 -15.19
CA ARG A 73 -21.90 3.95 -15.25
C ARG A 73 -23.11 3.03 -15.43
N SER A 74 -22.91 1.86 -16.03
CA SER A 74 -23.93 0.82 -16.21
C SER A 74 -24.08 -0.14 -15.02
N ALA A 75 -23.24 -0.04 -13.98
CA ALA A 75 -23.30 -0.89 -12.80
C ALA A 75 -24.61 -0.72 -12.02
N SER A 76 -24.92 -1.62 -11.11
CA SER A 76 -26.16 -1.56 -10.34
C SER A 76 -26.20 -0.35 -9.39
N LYS A 77 -27.39 0.16 -9.07
CA LYS A 77 -27.56 1.22 -8.05
C LYS A 77 -26.92 0.81 -6.72
N ALA A 78 -27.09 -0.45 -6.32
CA ALA A 78 -26.49 -0.98 -5.09
C ALA A 78 -24.95 -0.86 -5.08
N ASP A 79 -24.30 -1.16 -6.21
CA ASP A 79 -22.84 -1.04 -6.38
C ASP A 79 -22.38 0.41 -6.21
N TRP A 80 -23.11 1.32 -6.84
CA TRP A 80 -22.88 2.76 -6.72
C TRP A 80 -23.12 3.31 -5.31
N VAL A 81 -24.14 2.82 -4.61
CA VAL A 81 -24.44 3.22 -3.22
C VAL A 81 -23.30 2.77 -2.31
N THR A 82 -22.89 1.50 -2.39
CA THR A 82 -21.77 0.96 -1.62
C THR A 82 -20.49 1.76 -1.88
N TRP A 83 -20.14 1.97 -3.15
CA TRP A 83 -18.93 2.71 -3.50
C TRP A 83 -18.98 4.18 -3.06
N ALA A 84 -20.12 4.85 -3.20
CA ALA A 84 -20.29 6.23 -2.75
C ALA A 84 -20.17 6.37 -1.22
N VAL A 85 -20.56 5.35 -0.46
CA VAL A 85 -20.42 5.30 1.00
C VAL A 85 -18.99 5.01 1.43
N GLU A 86 -18.35 4.02 0.82
CA GLU A 86 -17.01 3.57 1.21
C GLU A 86 -15.90 4.49 0.70
N HIS A 87 -16.05 5.06 -0.50
CA HIS A 87 -15.02 5.84 -1.18
C HIS A 87 -15.43 7.28 -1.46
N GLY A 88 -16.72 7.52 -1.70
CA GLY A 88 -17.27 8.85 -2.01
C GLY A 88 -17.58 9.74 -0.80
N GLY A 89 -17.39 9.22 0.43
CA GLY A 89 -17.68 9.93 1.68
C GLY A 89 -19.14 10.31 1.89
N MET A 90 -20.06 9.69 1.13
CA MET A 90 -21.50 9.96 1.19
C MET A 90 -22.15 9.07 2.25
N THR A 91 -23.19 9.55 2.92
CA THR A 91 -23.95 8.69 3.85
C THR A 91 -24.82 7.71 3.05
N ALA A 92 -25.08 6.51 3.61
CA ALA A 92 -25.91 5.50 2.94
C ALA A 92 -27.32 6.04 2.58
N GLU A 93 -27.86 6.94 3.40
CA GLU A 93 -29.15 7.57 3.17
C GLU A 93 -29.13 8.56 1.99
N GLU A 94 -28.03 9.31 1.84
CA GLU A 94 -27.86 10.23 0.71
C GLU A 94 -27.57 9.47 -0.58
N ALA A 95 -26.74 8.42 -0.51
CA ALA A 95 -26.42 7.57 -1.63
C ALA A 95 -27.67 6.81 -2.13
N ASP A 96 -28.52 6.29 -1.23
CA ASP A 96 -29.77 5.63 -1.64
C ASP A 96 -30.81 6.62 -2.22
N LYS A 97 -30.83 7.88 -1.78
CA LYS A 97 -31.69 8.90 -2.40
C LYS A 97 -31.23 9.28 -3.81
N ALA A 98 -29.93 9.16 -4.09
CA ALA A 98 -29.39 9.41 -5.41
C ALA A 98 -29.67 8.23 -6.36
N THR A 99 -29.89 8.56 -7.63
CA THR A 99 -29.98 7.53 -8.67
C THR A 99 -28.59 7.07 -9.09
N ARG A 100 -28.51 5.85 -9.65
CA ARG A 100 -27.27 5.33 -10.24
C ARG A 100 -26.61 6.34 -11.19
N ASP A 101 -27.38 6.95 -12.08
CA ASP A 101 -26.85 7.93 -13.04
C ASP A 101 -26.34 9.19 -12.32
N GLN A 102 -27.05 9.70 -11.31
CA GLN A 102 -26.57 10.85 -10.52
C GLN A 102 -25.29 10.54 -9.74
N LEU A 103 -25.15 9.33 -9.20
CA LEU A 103 -23.92 8.88 -8.54
C LEU A 103 -22.79 8.78 -9.57
N ALA A 104 -23.05 8.16 -10.72
CA ALA A 104 -22.09 8.08 -11.81
C ALA A 104 -21.66 9.46 -12.32
N GLU A 105 -22.58 10.40 -12.52
CA GLU A 105 -22.27 11.75 -12.96
C GLU A 105 -21.45 12.54 -11.94
N LYS A 106 -21.74 12.35 -10.65
CA LYS A 106 -21.02 13.01 -9.56
C LYS A 106 -19.58 12.53 -9.44
N TYR A 107 -19.31 11.25 -9.72
CA TYR A 107 -18.01 10.63 -9.46
C TYR A 107 -17.18 10.32 -10.73
N LEU A 108 -17.82 10.02 -11.87
CA LEU A 108 -17.17 9.82 -13.17
C LEU A 108 -17.19 11.07 -14.07
N GLY A 109 -18.00 12.07 -13.72
CA GLY A 109 -18.19 13.28 -14.52
C GLY A 109 -19.39 13.21 -15.48
N PRO A 110 -19.73 14.35 -16.11
CA PRO A 110 -20.87 14.44 -17.02
C PRO A 110 -20.66 13.52 -18.22
N LYS A 111 -21.77 12.96 -18.73
CA LYS A 111 -21.73 12.23 -20.00
C LYS A 111 -21.38 13.24 -21.09
N GLU A 112 -20.23 13.11 -21.72
CA GLU A 112 -20.02 13.79 -22.99
C GLU A 112 -20.99 13.15 -23.99
N ASP A 113 -22.00 13.93 -24.42
CA ASP A 113 -23.03 13.57 -25.39
C ASP A 113 -22.46 13.42 -26.81
#